data_AF-A0ABD6EZS3-F1
#
_entry.id   AF-A0ABD6EZS3-F1
#
_cell.length_a   1.000
_cell.length_b   1.000
_cell.length_c   1.000
_cell.angle_alpha   90.00
_cell.angle_beta   90.00
_cell.angle_gamma   90.00
#
_symmetry.space_group_name_H-M   'P 1'
#
loop_
_entity.id
_entity.type
_entity.pdbx_description
1 polymer ?
#
loop_
_entity_poly.entity_id
_entity_poly.type
_entity_poly.pdbx_seq_one_letter_code
_entity_poly.pdbx_strand_id
1 'polypeptide(L)' 'MATRTGIFIVGAKRTAFGTFGGSLKNKTATDLAEIAGRAALEHA' A
#
# COMPACT_ATOMS: atom_id res chain seq x y z
N MET A 1 22.65 13.10 0.57
CA MET A 1 23.01 12.25 -0.60
C MET A 1 21.99 12.54 -1.69
N ALA A 2 22.35 13.24 -2.75
CA ALA A 2 21.43 13.49 -3.87
C ALA A 2 21.40 12.25 -4.77
N THR A 3 20.22 11.84 -5.21
CA THR A 3 20.04 10.70 -6.13
C THR A 3 20.66 11.02 -7.48
N ARG A 4 21.47 10.10 -8.02
CA ARG A 4 22.19 10.28 -9.28
C ARG A 4 21.29 10.27 -10.53
N THR A 5 20.04 9.86 -10.36
CA THR A 5 19.02 9.77 -11.40
C THR A 5 17.67 10.28 -10.88
N GLY A 6 16.77 10.65 -11.79
CA GLY A 6 15.42 11.07 -11.45
C GLY A 6 14.61 9.88 -10.90
N ILE A 7 14.00 10.06 -9.73
CA ILE A 7 13.11 9.08 -9.10
C ILE A 7 11.71 9.68 -9.12
N PHE A 8 10.75 8.93 -9.67
CA PHE A 8 9.37 9.36 -9.83
C PHE A 8 8.44 8.36 -9.13
N ILE A 9 7.45 8.87 -8.41
CA ILE A 9 6.37 8.06 -7.82
C ILE A 9 5.28 7.92 -8.87
N VAL A 10 5.09 6.72 -9.40
CA VAL A 10 4.11 6.44 -10.47
C VAL A 10 2.81 5.83 -9.95
N GLY A 11 2.82 5.27 -8.73
CA GLY A 11 1.64 4.72 -8.08
C GLY A 11 1.76 4.80 -6.57
N ALA A 12 0.70 5.25 -5.90
CA ALA A 12 0.65 5.33 -4.44
C ALA A 12 -0.77 5.04 -3.95
N LYS A 13 -0.94 3.95 -3.21
CA LYS A 13 -2.22 3.54 -2.63
C LYS A 13 -2.04 3.02 -1.22
N ARG A 14 -3.15 3.02 -0.47
CA ARG A 14 -3.23 2.55 0.92
C ARG A 14 -4.55 1.84 1.15
N THR A 15 -4.57 0.90 2.08
CA THR A 15 -5.81 0.31 2.62
C THR A 15 -6.46 1.25 3.63
N ALA A 16 -7.72 0.99 4.00
CA ALA A 16 -8.31 1.64 5.17
C ALA A 16 -7.53 1.26 6.44
N PHE A 17 -7.45 2.17 7.40
CA PHE A 17 -6.89 1.84 8.71
C PHE A 17 -7.98 1.22 9.56
N GLY A 18 -7.74 0.00 10.03
CA GLY A 18 -8.62 -0.70 10.95
C GLY A 18 -8.36 -0.30 12.39
N THR A 19 -9.40 -0.23 13.21
CA THR A 19 -9.27 -0.17 14.66
C THR A 19 -8.90 -1.55 15.22
N PHE A 20 -8.35 -1.59 16.44
CA PHE A 20 -8.06 -2.84 17.13
C PHE A 20 -9.36 -3.66 17.33
N GLY A 21 -9.37 -4.91 16.87
CA GLY A 21 -10.57 -5.77 16.90
C GLY A 21 -11.70 -5.33 15.95
N GLY A 22 -11.43 -4.40 15.03
CA GLY A 22 -12.39 -3.84 14.08
C GLY A 22 -12.57 -4.62 12.79
N SER A 23 -13.00 -3.92 11.74
CA SER A 23 -13.42 -4.50 10.45
C SER A 23 -12.31 -5.23 9.68
N LEU A 24 -11.05 -4.87 9.90
CA LEU A 24 -9.90 -5.47 9.20
C LEU A 24 -9.19 -6.55 10.02
N LYS A 25 -9.68 -6.90 11.21
CA LYS A 25 -8.98 -7.84 12.12
C LYS A 25 -8.71 -9.23 11.55
N ASN A 26 -9.54 -9.67 10.59
CA ASN A 26 -9.44 -11.00 9.98
C ASN A 26 -8.54 -11.01 8.73
N LYS A 27 -7.94 -9.87 8.37
CA LYS A 27 -6.94 -9.80 7.29
C LYS A 27 -5.56 -9.88 7.91
N THR A 28 -4.70 -10.72 7.33
CA THR A 28 -3.29 -10.77 7.71
C THR A 28 -2.58 -9.52 7.20
N ALA A 29 -1.38 -9.24 7.74
CA ALA A 29 -0.55 -8.16 7.23
C ALA A 29 -0.23 -8.35 5.73
N THR A 30 -0.01 -9.60 5.29
CA THR A 30 0.24 -9.95 3.90
C THR A 30 -0.96 -9.63 3.00
N ASP A 31 -2.19 -9.95 3.45
CA ASP A 31 -3.40 -9.62 2.69
C ASP A 31 -3.55 -8.10 2.50
N LEU A 32 -3.30 -7.32 3.55
CA LEU A 32 -3.39 -5.86 3.48
C LEU A 32 -2.31 -5.27 2.56
N ALA A 33 -1.10 -5.83 2.58
CA ALA A 33 -0.02 -5.45 1.67
C ALA A 33 -0.33 -5.81 0.22
N GLU A 34 -0.90 -6.99 -0.03
CA GLU A 34 -1.31 -7.46 -1.35
C GLU A 34 -2.39 -6.57 -1.96
N ILE A 35 -3.40 -6.19 -1.18
CA ILE A 35 -4.46 -5.28 -1.61
C ILE A 35 -3.88 -3.91 -1.98
N ALA A 36 -3.02 -3.34 -1.12
CA ALA A 36 -2.37 -2.06 -1.40
C ALA A 36 -1.46 -2.13 -2.64
N GLY A 37 -0.71 -3.23 -2.80
CA GLY A 37 0.19 -3.47 -3.91
C GLY A 37 -0.53 -3.59 -5.25
N ARG A 38 -1.59 -4.42 -5.32
CA ARG A 38 -2.44 -4.52 -6.53
C ARG A 38 -3.03 -3.16 -6.90
N ALA A 39 -3.59 -2.44 -5.93
CA ALA A 39 -4.19 -1.14 -6.20
C ALA A 39 -3.16 -0.10 -6.69
N ALA A 40 -1.92 -0.15 -6.18
CA ALA A 40 -0.84 0.74 -6.63
C ALA A 40 -0.41 0.43 -8.07
N LEU A 41 -0.38 -0.85 -8.46
CA LEU A 41 -0.07 -1.28 -9.83
C LEU A 41 -1.19 -0.92 -10.81
N GLU A 42 -2.46 -1.05 -10.43
CA GLU A 42 -3.61 -0.66 -11.26
C GLU A 42 -3.70 0.86 -11.48
N HIS A 43 -3.12 1.66 -10.58
CA HIS A 43 -3.12 3.12 -10.67
C HIS A 43 -1.96 3.68 -11.50
N ALA A 44 -0.88 2.90 -11.65
CA ALA A 44 0.33 3.30 -12.36
C ALA A 44 0.13 3.25 -13.89
#